data_AF-A0A2W7A8N8-F1
#
_entry.id   AF-A0A2W7A8N8-F1
#
_cell.length_a   1.000
_cell.length_b   1.000
_cell.length_c   1.000
_cell.angle_alpha   90.00
_cell.angle_beta   90.00
_cell.angle_gamma   90.00
#
_symmetry.space_group_name_H-M   'P 1'
#
loop_
_entity.id
_entity.type
_entity.pdbx_description
1 polymer ?
#
loop_
_entity_poly.entity_id
_entity_poly.type
_entity_poly.pdbx_seq_one_letter_code
_entity_poly.pdbx_strand_id
1 'polypeptide(L)'
;MLLTNTDCFQIFLDLISEEFADSIIIMQVDQAGCHRAKRLRLPQNIILIFQPAHSPELNPIERVWLHLKQGLRFALPKNMDELRLLVKNRLYEMTKSVIASIVGWAPILDALSIASLL
;
A
#
# COMPACT_ATOMS: atom_id res chain seq x y z
N MET A 1 7.40 -5.39 -6.15
CA MET A 1 7.69 -3.99 -6.48
C MET A 1 7.23 -3.77 -7.92
N LEU A 2 5.94 -3.53 -8.11
CA LEU A 2 5.28 -3.44 -9.43
C LEU A 2 4.85 -1.99 -9.77
N LEU A 3 5.33 -0.98 -9.04
CA LEU A 3 4.82 0.40 -9.16
C LEU A 3 5.91 1.43 -9.51
N THR A 4 7.07 0.98 -10.00
CA THR A 4 8.23 1.86 -10.21
C THR A 4 8.15 2.74 -11.45
N ASN A 5 7.18 2.49 -12.34
CA ASN A 5 6.87 3.35 -13.47
C ASN A 5 5.35 3.43 -13.69
N THR A 6 4.91 4.44 -14.42
CA THR A 6 3.48 4.71 -14.68
C THR A 6 2.76 3.57 -15.38
N ASP A 7 3.43 2.82 -16.27
CA ASP A 7 2.77 1.79 -17.07
C ASP A 7 2.44 0.58 -16.20
N CYS A 8 3.35 0.21 -15.28
CA CYS A 8 3.06 -0.82 -14.29
C CYS A 8 1.99 -0.37 -13.28
N PHE A 9 1.97 0.91 -12.90
CA PHE A 9 0.89 1.43 -12.06
C PHE A 9 -0.47 1.42 -12.77
N GLN A 10 -0.53 1.71 -14.08
CA GLN A 10 -1.76 1.57 -14.87
C GLN A 10 -2.27 0.13 -14.85
N ILE A 11 -1.40 -0.85 -15.13
CA ILE A 11 -1.78 -2.28 -15.08
C ILE A 11 -2.32 -2.65 -13.71
N PHE A 12 -1.69 -2.16 -12.64
CA PHE A 12 -2.16 -2.39 -11.28
C PHE A 12 -3.56 -1.80 -11.03
N LEU A 13 -3.81 -0.57 -11.48
CA LEU A 13 -5.13 0.06 -11.36
C LEU A 13 -6.20 -0.72 -12.12
N ASP A 14 -5.89 -1.18 -13.34
CA ASP A 14 -6.81 -1.94 -14.18
C ASP A 14 -7.17 -3.28 -13.50
N LEU A 15 -6.17 -4.02 -13.01
CA LEU A 15 -6.37 -5.29 -12.30
C LEU A 15 -7.19 -5.13 -11.01
N ILE A 16 -6.91 -4.09 -10.22
CA ILE A 16 -7.63 -3.83 -8.97
C ILE A 16 -9.07 -3.38 -9.24
N SER A 17 -9.28 -2.59 -10.30
CA SER A 17 -10.62 -2.18 -10.73
C SER A 17 -11.46 -3.39 -11.14
N GLU A 18 -10.89 -4.34 -11.89
CA GLU A 18 -11.56 -5.56 -12.34
C GLU A 18 -11.88 -6.50 -11.17
N GLU A 19 -10.91 -6.76 -10.29
CA GLU A 19 -11.08 -7.65 -9.12
C GLU A 19 -12.18 -7.15 -8.18
N PHE A 20 -12.33 -5.83 -8.03
CA PHE A 20 -13.31 -5.20 -7.16
C PHE A 20 -14.30 -4.33 -7.94
N ALA A 21 -14.81 -4.85 -9.06
CA ALA A 21 -15.69 -4.11 -9.98
C ALA A 21 -16.93 -3.50 -9.30
N ASP A 22 -17.48 -4.18 -8.29
CA ASP A 22 -18.68 -3.75 -7.56
C ASP A 22 -18.40 -2.81 -6.38
N SER A 23 -17.14 -2.41 -6.18
CA SER A 23 -16.72 -1.56 -5.05
C SER A 23 -16.12 -0.24 -5.53
N ILE A 24 -16.36 0.83 -4.77
CA ILE A 24 -15.58 2.06 -4.89
C ILE A 24 -14.30 1.88 -4.06
N ILE A 25 -13.16 2.05 -4.71
CA ILE A 25 -11.84 1.86 -4.13
C ILE A 25 -11.22 3.24 -3.87
N ILE A 26 -11.05 3.53 -2.59
CA ILE A 26 -10.31 4.71 -2.15
C ILE A 26 -8.87 4.28 -1.89
N MET A 27 -7.93 4.78 -2.69
CA MET A 27 -6.52 4.37 -2.65
C MET A 27 -5.63 5.53 -2.25
N GLN A 28 -5.05 5.44 -1.05
CA GLN A 28 -4.01 6.36 -0.60
C GLN A 28 -2.69 6.05 -1.32
N VAL A 29 -2.07 7.07 -1.91
CA VAL A 29 -0.78 6.98 -2.61
C VAL A 29 0.15 8.12 -2.19
N ASP A 30 1.46 7.89 -2.34
CA ASP A 30 2.44 8.95 -2.20
C ASP A 30 2.47 9.87 -3.44
N GLN A 31 3.32 10.91 -3.40
CA GLN A 31 3.44 11.85 -4.51
C GLN A 31 4.46 11.43 -5.59
N ALA A 32 4.82 10.15 -5.68
CA ALA A 32 5.72 9.67 -6.72
C ALA A 32 5.20 10.04 -8.12
N GLY A 33 6.13 10.41 -9.01
CA GLY A 33 5.80 10.88 -10.36
C GLY A 33 5.00 9.85 -11.18
N CYS A 34 5.16 8.56 -10.90
CA CYS A 34 4.38 7.50 -11.54
C CYS A 34 2.89 7.58 -11.21
N HIS A 35 2.51 8.00 -9.99
CA HIS A 35 1.11 8.14 -9.55
C HIS A 35 0.44 9.43 -10.03
N ARG A 36 1.24 10.44 -10.41
CA ARG A 36 0.75 11.76 -10.88
C ARG A 36 0.85 11.95 -12.39
N ALA A 37 1.25 10.91 -13.12
CA ALA A 37 1.48 11.02 -14.55
C ALA A 37 0.17 11.32 -15.28
N LYS A 38 0.15 12.41 -16.07
CA LYS A 38 -1.04 12.85 -16.83
C LYS A 38 -1.61 11.81 -17.80
N ARG A 39 -0.80 10.82 -18.18
CA ARG A 39 -1.19 9.73 -19.08
C ARG A 39 -1.94 8.59 -18.37
N LEU A 40 -2.00 8.60 -17.04
CA LEU A 40 -2.78 7.62 -16.29
C LEU A 40 -4.26 7.77 -16.62
N ARG A 41 -4.93 6.65 -16.83
CA ARG A 41 -6.37 6.55 -17.00
C ARG A 41 -6.92 5.87 -15.76
N LEU A 42 -7.48 6.66 -14.84
CA LEU A 42 -8.09 6.11 -13.63
C LEU A 42 -9.41 5.39 -14.00
N PRO A 43 -9.58 4.13 -13.59
CA PRO A 43 -10.87 3.46 -13.68
C PRO A 43 -11.95 4.21 -12.88
N GLN A 44 -13.20 4.12 -13.32
CA GLN A 44 -14.31 4.91 -12.73
C GLN A 44 -14.56 4.60 -11.25
N ASN A 45 -14.24 3.38 -10.81
CA ASN A 45 -14.42 2.93 -9.44
C ASN A 45 -13.19 3.18 -8.54
N ILE A 46 -12.15 3.88 -9.01
CA ILE A 46 -10.96 4.19 -8.22
C ILE A 46 -10.81 5.69 -7.99
N ILE A 47 -10.63 6.07 -6.72
CA ILE A 47 -10.32 7.42 -6.30
C ILE A 47 -8.95 7.42 -5.64
N LEU A 48 -8.00 8.17 -6.19
CA LEU A 48 -6.67 8.34 -5.60
C LEU A 48 -6.68 9.49 -4.58
N ILE A 49 -6.10 9.23 -3.42
CA ILE A 49 -5.86 10.22 -2.37
C ILE A 49 -4.35 10.38 -2.22
N PHE A 50 -3.86 11.59 -2.48
CA PHE A 50 -2.45 11.89 -2.34
C PHE A 50 -2.15 12.37 -0.93
N GLN A 51 -1.21 11.72 -0.27
CA GLN A 51 -0.74 12.17 1.03
C GLN A 51 0.13 13.44 0.92
N PRO A 52 0.27 14.21 2.01
CA PRO A 52 1.18 15.35 2.06
C PRO A 52 2.62 14.99 1.67
N ALA A 53 3.32 15.93 1.05
CA ALA A 53 4.70 15.72 0.63
C ALA A 53 5.60 15.52 1.85
N HIS A 54 6.53 14.57 1.76
CA HIS A 54 7.51 14.29 2.81
C HIS A 54 6.90 13.86 4.17
N SER A 55 5.70 13.27 4.17
CA SER A 55 5.03 12.74 5.37
C SER A 55 4.89 11.21 5.37
N PRO A 56 5.99 10.44 5.35
CA PRO A 56 5.92 8.97 5.37
C PRO A 56 5.29 8.41 6.65
N GLU A 57 5.34 9.14 7.76
CA GLU A 57 4.70 8.78 9.04
C GLU A 57 3.17 8.69 8.95
N LEU A 58 2.58 9.35 7.97
CA LEU A 58 1.13 9.33 7.69
C LEU A 58 0.73 8.21 6.72
N ASN A 59 1.71 7.48 6.15
CA ASN A 59 1.44 6.38 5.24
C ASN A 59 1.33 5.07 6.03
N PRO A 60 0.14 4.45 6.12
CA PRO A 60 -0.02 3.23 6.91
C PRO A 60 0.84 2.07 6.41
N ILE A 61 1.19 2.05 5.11
CA ILE A 61 2.00 0.98 4.55
C ILE A 61 3.42 0.97 5.13
N GLU A 62 3.96 2.11 5.58
CA GLU A 62 5.29 2.15 6.19
C GLU A 62 5.35 1.36 7.51
N ARG A 63 4.25 1.37 8.27
CA ARG A 63 4.11 0.55 9.48
C ARG A 63 3.96 -0.93 9.16
N VAL A 64 3.21 -1.25 8.11
CA VAL A 64 3.08 -2.63 7.59
C VAL A 64 4.46 -3.15 7.16
N TRP A 65 5.24 -2.35 6.44
CA TRP A 65 6.61 -2.70 6.04
C TRP A 65 7.53 -2.87 7.24
N LEU A 66 7.44 -2.00 8.24
CA LEU A 66 8.21 -2.13 9.47
C LEU A 66 7.90 -3.46 10.17
N HIS A 67 6.62 -3.78 10.34
CA HIS A 67 6.18 -5.04 10.96
C HIS A 67 6.67 -6.27 10.19
N LEU A 68 6.55 -6.26 8.86
CA LEU A 68 7.04 -7.33 7.98
C LEU A 68 8.55 -7.52 8.15
N LYS A 69 9.33 -6.44 8.06
CA LYS A 69 10.80 -6.47 8.18
C LYS A 69 11.27 -6.90 9.57
N GLN A 70 10.60 -6.46 10.64
CA GLN A 70 10.91 -6.88 12.00
C GLN A 70 10.78 -8.40 12.16
N GLY A 71 9.78 -8.99 11.52
CA GLY A 71 9.60 -10.44 11.46
C GLY A 71 10.69 -11.22 10.74
N LEU A 72 11.39 -10.56 9.82
CA LEU A 72 12.46 -11.14 9.02
C LEU A 72 13.85 -10.75 9.53
N ARG A 73 13.95 -9.97 10.61
CA ARG A 73 15.22 -9.38 11.08
C ARG A 73 16.32 -10.39 11.32
N PHE A 74 15.96 -11.61 11.74
CA PHE A 74 16.89 -12.70 12.00
C PHE A 74 16.84 -13.80 10.93
N ALA A 75 16.02 -13.63 9.90
CA ALA A 75 16.04 -14.51 8.75
C ALA A 75 17.24 -14.16 7.87
N LEU A 76 18.04 -15.17 7.53
CA LEU A 76 19.21 -15.04 6.67
C LEU A 76 18.99 -15.85 5.38
N PRO A 77 18.07 -15.42 4.51
CA PRO A 77 17.79 -16.15 3.28
C PRO A 77 19.03 -16.20 2.39
N LYS A 78 19.31 -17.38 1.84
CA LYS A 78 20.51 -17.64 1.03
C LYS A 78 20.31 -17.26 -0.43
N ASN A 79 19.05 -17.14 -0.86
CA ASN A 79 18.69 -16.78 -2.23
C ASN A 79 17.33 -16.09 -2.28
N MET A 80 16.96 -15.66 -3.49
CA MET A 80 15.71 -14.93 -3.73
C MET A 80 14.46 -15.78 -3.50
N ASP A 81 14.52 -17.09 -3.72
CA ASP A 81 13.36 -17.97 -3.56
C ASP A 81 13.05 -18.21 -2.09
N GLU A 82 14.08 -18.37 -1.27
CA GLU A 82 13.94 -18.43 0.19
C GLU A 82 13.38 -17.11 0.75
N LEU A 83 13.90 -15.96 0.30
CA LEU A 83 13.36 -14.66 0.69
C LEU A 83 11.88 -14.51 0.28
N ARG A 84 11.52 -14.91 -0.94
CA ARG A 84 10.12 -14.87 -1.42
C ARG A 84 9.21 -15.73 -0.56
N LEU A 85 9.64 -16.95 -0.21
CA LEU A 85 8.87 -17.85 0.64
C LEU A 85 8.66 -17.26 2.04
N LEU A 86 9.72 -16.74 2.65
CA LEU A 86 9.65 -16.11 3.97
C LEU A 86 8.72 -14.90 3.97
N VAL A 87 8.84 -14.01 2.99
CA VAL A 87 7.94 -12.86 2.83
C VAL A 87 6.50 -13.32 2.64
N LYS A 88 6.25 -14.32 1.78
CA LYS A 88 4.92 -14.86 1.53
C LYS A 88 4.28 -15.42 2.80
N ASN A 89 5.02 -16.21 3.58
CA ASN A 89 4.54 -16.79 4.82
C ASN A 89 4.17 -15.70 5.84
N ARG A 90 5.04 -14.69 5.99
CA ARG A 90 4.76 -13.56 6.89
C ARG A 90 3.53 -12.76 6.45
N LEU A 91 3.34 -12.55 5.15
CA LEU A 91 2.13 -11.89 4.63
C LEU A 91 0.86 -12.69 4.95
N TYR A 92 0.89 -14.02 4.90
CA TYR A 92 -0.26 -14.84 5.30
C TYR A 92 -0.58 -14.78 6.80
N GLU A 93 0.41 -14.53 7.65
CA GLU A 93 0.20 -14.35 9.08
C GLU A 93 -0.45 -13.00 9.41
N MET A 94 -0.36 -12.01 8.51
CA MET A 94 -0.91 -10.66 8.70
C MET A 94 -2.42 -10.65 8.39
N THR A 95 -3.19 -11.24 9.30
CA THR A 95 -4.66 -11.26 9.24
C THR A 95 -5.24 -9.84 9.28
N LYS A 96 -6.54 -9.70 8.94
CA LYS A 96 -7.24 -8.40 9.01
C LYS A 96 -7.10 -7.71 10.38
N SER A 97 -7.16 -8.48 11.47
CA SER A 97 -7.01 -7.92 12.83
C SER A 97 -5.58 -7.46 13.12
N VAL A 98 -4.57 -8.17 12.61
CA VAL A 98 -3.17 -7.74 12.70
C VAL A 98 -2.95 -6.48 11.88
N ILE A 99 -3.45 -6.42 10.64
CA ILE A 99 -3.35 -5.21 9.82
C ILE A 99 -4.03 -4.03 10.53
N ALA A 100 -5.25 -4.21 11.01
CA ALA A 100 -6.00 -3.17 11.72
C ALA A 100 -5.24 -2.64 12.96
N SER A 101 -4.59 -3.52 13.74
CA SER A 101 -3.82 -3.09 14.91
C SER A 101 -2.53 -2.32 14.56
N ILE A 102 -1.96 -2.57 13.37
CA ILE A 102 -0.79 -1.86 12.86
C ILE A 102 -1.17 -0.48 12.32
N VAL A 103 -2.25 -0.41 11.52
CA VAL A 103 -2.64 0.80 10.78
C VAL A 103 -3.59 1.72 11.56
N GLY A 104 -4.29 1.21 12.58
CA GLY A 104 -5.19 1.97 13.45
C GLY A 104 -4.51 2.90 14.45
N TRP A 105 -3.32 3.42 14.11
CA TRP A 105 -2.56 4.31 14.98
C TRP A 105 -3.13 5.73 14.94
N ALA A 106 -3.29 6.36 16.10
CA ALA A 106 -4.01 7.64 16.25
C ALA A 106 -3.57 8.73 15.24
N PRO A 107 -2.27 9.03 15.04
CA PRO A 107 -1.84 10.02 14.04
C PRO A 107 -2.29 9.73 12.59
N ILE A 108 -2.42 8.46 12.20
CA ILE A 108 -2.93 8.08 10.87
C ILE A 108 -4.43 8.38 10.79
N LEU A 109 -5.18 8.01 11.83
CA LEU A 109 -6.61 8.25 11.90
C LEU A 109 -6.92 9.75 11.98
N ASP A 110 -6.14 10.50 12.75
CA ASP A 110 -6.24 11.94 12.90
C ASP A 110 -5.97 12.64 11.55
N ALA A 111 -4.93 12.21 10.82
CA ALA A 111 -4.63 12.76 9.50
C ALA A 111 -5.74 12.49 8.48
N LEU A 112 -6.32 11.30 8.48
CA LEU A 112 -7.47 10.97 7.62
C LEU A 112 -8.73 11.77 8.00
N SER A 113 -8.98 11.96 9.29
CA SER A 113 -10.11 12.78 9.78
C SER A 113 -9.96 14.25 9.38
N ILE A 114 -8.77 14.83 9.55
CA ILE A 114 -8.48 16.22 9.13
C ILE A 114 -8.64 16.37 7.61
N ALA A 115 -8.28 15.34 6.84
CA ALA A 115 -8.45 15.33 5.39
C ALA A 115 -9.91 15.07 4.93
N SER A 116 -10.87 14.92 5.85
CA SER A 116 -12.28 14.60 5.57
C SER A 116 -12.49 13.26 4.83
N LEU A 117 -11.64 12.28 5.13
CA LEU A 117 -11.64 10.94 4.53
C LEU A 117 -12.23 9.86 5.45
N LEU A 118 -12.52 10.23 6.70
CA LEU A 118 -13.24 9.46 7.72
C LEU A 118 -14.33 10.36 8.30
#